data_AF-A0AAF1A2R0-F1
#
_entry.id   AF-A0AAF1A2R0-F1
#
_cell.length_a   1.000
_cell.length_b   1.000
_cell.length_c   1.000
_cell.angle_alpha   90.00
_cell.angle_beta   90.00
_cell.angle_gamma   90.00
#
_symmetry.space_group_name_H-M   'P 1'
#
loop_
_entity.id
_entity.type
_entity.pdbx_description
1 polymer ?
#
loop_
_entity_poly.entity_id
_entity_poly.type
_entity_poly.pdbx_seq_one_letter_code
_entity_poly.pdbx_strand_id
1 'polypeptide(L)'
;MVHILNGDWETPWSVTMEVNSINRLRNIISVRVQHSLMEGNTLADFFANLVFHFASTYEFNQFQEVPSEGKRIINLDKSNIPQLRIRQTSMAS
;
A
#
# COMPACT_ATOMS: atom_id res chain seq x y z
N MET A 1 10.94 -5.49 -0.85
CA MET A 1 9.84 -6.44 -0.56
C MET A 1 9.68 -7.51 -1.63
N VAL A 2 9.44 -7.16 -2.91
CA VAL A 2 9.18 -8.17 -3.98
C VAL A 2 10.29 -9.22 -4.08
N HIS A 3 11.56 -8.81 -4.18
CA HIS A 3 12.70 -9.74 -4.22
C HIS A 3 12.82 -10.61 -2.96
N ILE A 4 12.49 -10.07 -1.78
CA ILE A 4 12.46 -10.84 -0.52
C ILE A 4 11.34 -11.88 -0.57
N LEU A 5 10.14 -11.49 -1.00
CA LEU A 5 8.99 -12.39 -1.11
C LEU A 5 9.18 -13.46 -2.19
N ASN A 6 9.93 -13.16 -3.25
CA ASN A 6 10.26 -14.14 -4.28
C ASN A 6 11.41 -15.08 -3.88
N GLY A 7 12.09 -14.80 -2.77
CA GLY A 7 13.25 -15.56 -2.31
C GLY A 7 14.55 -15.20 -3.03
N ASP A 8 14.56 -14.13 -3.84
CA ASP A 8 15.76 -13.64 -4.50
C ASP A 8 16.74 -13.06 -3.47
N TRP A 9 16.22 -12.40 -2.42
CA TRP A 9 17.00 -11.72 -1.39
C TRP A 9 16.71 -12.28 0.00
N GLU A 10 17.73 -12.25 0.86
CA GLU A 10 17.60 -12.63 2.27
C GLU A 10 16.63 -11.69 3.01
N THR A 11 15.86 -12.24 3.95
CA THR A 11 14.92 -11.47 4.76
C THR A 11 15.64 -10.82 5.94
N PRO A 12 15.61 -9.48 6.08
CA PRO A 12 16.13 -8.82 7.28
C PRO A 12 15.38 -9.28 8.53
N TRP A 13 16.11 -9.50 9.62
CA TRP A 13 15.54 -9.99 10.89
C TRP A 13 14.36 -9.16 11.40
N SER A 14 14.39 -7.84 11.14
CA SER A 14 13.40 -6.88 11.63
C SER A 14 12.02 -7.02 10.99
N VAL A 15 11.92 -7.74 9.86
CA VAL A 15 10.66 -7.95 9.12
C VAL A 15 10.33 -9.41 8.89
N THR A 16 11.04 -10.33 9.56
CA THR A 16 10.89 -11.78 9.36
C THR A 16 9.48 -12.27 9.70
N MET A 17 8.85 -11.71 10.74
CA MET A 17 7.50 -12.13 11.15
C MET A 17 6.46 -11.76 10.10
N GLU A 18 6.56 -10.55 9.55
CA GLU A 18 5.70 -10.00 8.51
C GLU A 18 5.85 -10.79 7.21
N VAL A 19 7.09 -11.04 6.78
CA VAL A 19 7.38 -11.84 5.58
C VAL A 19 6.83 -13.27 5.72
N ASN A 20 7.00 -13.90 6.88
CA ASN A 20 6.44 -15.23 7.14
C ASN A 20 4.91 -15.24 7.10
N SER A 21 4.27 -14.22 7.66
CA SER A 21 2.81 -14.08 7.63
C SER A 21 2.30 -13.93 6.18
N ILE A 22 2.93 -13.06 5.39
CA ILE A 22 2.61 -12.88 3.97
C ILE A 22 2.78 -14.20 3.20
N ASN A 23 3.88 -14.92 3.42
CA ASN A 23 4.11 -16.21 2.75
C ASN A 23 3.07 -17.28 3.12
N ARG A 24 2.63 -17.32 4.39
CA ARG A 24 1.51 -18.20 4.79
C ARG A 24 0.24 -17.88 4.02
N LEU A 25 -0.11 -16.61 3.87
CA LEU A 25 -1.28 -16.18 3.09
C LEU A 25 -1.15 -16.54 1.61
N ARG A 26 0.04 -16.33 1.01
CA ARG A 26 0.34 -16.68 -0.39
C ARG A 26 0.25 -18.18 -0.67
N ASN A 27 0.40 -19.03 0.34
CA ASN A 27 0.24 -20.48 0.19
C ASN A 27 -1.24 -20.91 0.16
N ILE A 28 -2.15 -20.06 0.63
CA ILE A 28 -3.60 -20.36 0.72
C ILE A 28 -4.33 -19.81 -0.51
N ILE A 29 -3.83 -18.74 -1.13
CA ILE A 29 -4.45 -18.07 -2.27
C ILE A 29 -3.44 -17.83 -3.40
N SER A 30 -3.91 -17.88 -4.66
CA SER A 30 -3.06 -17.53 -5.80
C SER A 30 -2.78 -16.02 -5.82
N VAL A 31 -1.56 -15.63 -5.50
CA VAL A 31 -1.14 -14.21 -5.43
C VAL A 31 -0.03 -13.91 -6.43
N ARG A 32 -0.17 -12.81 -7.17
CA ARG A 32 0.91 -12.21 -7.95
C ARG A 32 1.54 -11.06 -7.16
N VAL A 33 2.85 -11.13 -6.93
CA VAL A 33 3.62 -10.06 -6.28
C VAL A 33 4.36 -9.28 -7.36
N GLN A 34 4.19 -7.96 -7.41
CA GLN A 34 4.85 -7.08 -8.36
C GLN A 34 5.22 -5.75 -7.73
N HIS A 35 6.21 -5.07 -8.31
CA HIS A 35 6.49 -3.69 -7.94
C HIS A 35 5.38 -2.78 -8.47
N SER A 36 4.90 -1.86 -7.62
CA SER A 36 4.01 -0.78 -8.02
C SER A 36 4.73 0.55 -7.87
N LEU A 37 4.36 1.52 -8.69
CA LEU A 37 4.75 2.92 -8.48
C LEU A 37 4.01 3.45 -7.26
N MET A 38 4.59 4.43 -6.57
CA MET A 38 3.99 5.05 -5.39
C MET A 38 2.60 5.64 -5.68
N GLU A 39 2.40 6.21 -6.88
CA GLU A 39 1.10 6.70 -7.36
C GLU A 39 0.05 5.59 -7.51
N GLY A 40 0.48 4.36 -7.76
CA GLY A 40 -0.39 3.18 -7.79
C GLY A 40 -0.51 2.49 -6.42
N ASN A 41 0.10 3.03 -5.37
CA ASN A 41 0.09 2.48 -4.02
C ASN A 41 -0.54 3.43 -2.99
N THR A 42 -1.25 4.46 -3.46
CA THR A 42 -1.75 5.56 -2.62
C THR A 42 -2.69 5.10 -1.51
N LEU A 43 -3.42 4.00 -1.69
CA LEU A 43 -4.29 3.45 -0.64
C LEU A 43 -3.48 2.89 0.53
N ALA A 44 -2.43 2.11 0.25
CA ALA A 44 -1.55 1.58 1.28
C ALA A 44 -0.78 2.72 1.98
N ASP A 45 -0.31 3.70 1.21
CA ASP A 45 0.37 4.89 1.75
C ASP A 45 -0.56 5.70 2.66
N PHE A 46 -1.84 5.86 2.30
CA PHE A 46 -2.83 6.53 3.14
C PHE A 46 -2.98 5.84 4.50
N PHE A 47 -3.17 4.52 4.53
CA PHE A 47 -3.32 3.80 5.80
C PHE A 47 -2.03 3.76 6.62
N ALA A 48 -0.87 3.64 5.98
CA ALA A 48 0.41 3.72 6.68
C ALA A 48 0.60 5.09 7.36
N ASN A 49 0.29 6.18 6.65
CA ASN A 49 0.34 7.53 7.21
C ASN A 49 -0.71 7.74 8.31
N LEU A 50 -1.90 7.16 8.18
CA LEU A 50 -2.94 7.24 9.21
C LEU A 50 -2.44 6.64 10.54
N VAL A 51 -1.87 5.43 10.50
CA VAL A 51 -1.30 4.80 11.70
C VAL A 51 -0.12 5.61 12.24
N PHE A 52 0.77 6.08 11.36
CA PHE A 52 1.96 6.84 11.76
C PHE A 52 1.63 8.18 12.43
N HIS A 53 0.68 8.94 11.89
CA HIS A 53 0.33 10.26 12.43
C HIS A 53 -0.44 10.19 13.75
N PHE A 54 -1.31 9.21 13.91
CA PHE A 54 -2.18 9.12 15.09
C PHE A 54 -1.68 8.12 16.13
N ALA A 55 -0.56 7.43 15.86
CA ALA A 55 0.06 6.43 16.73
C ALA A 55 -0.94 5.43 17.34
N SER A 56 -1.95 5.06 16.56
CA SER A 56 -3.06 4.21 16.97
C SER A 56 -3.29 3.08 15.96
N THR A 57 -3.81 1.97 16.45
CA THR A 57 -4.26 0.85 15.61
C THR A 57 -5.64 1.16 15.06
N TYR A 58 -5.81 1.01 13.75
CA TYR A 58 -7.10 1.17 13.08
C TYR A 58 -7.55 -0.16 12.50
N GLU A 59 -8.79 -0.53 12.79
CA GLU A 59 -9.48 -1.64 12.14
C GLU A 59 -10.82 -1.11 11.64
N PHE A 60 -11.07 -1.33 10.34
CA PHE A 60 -12.32 -0.93 9.69
C PHE A 60 -12.97 -2.19 9.14
N ASN A 61 -14.16 -2.51 9.63
CA ASN A 61 -14.94 -3.67 9.21
C ASN A 61 -15.99 -3.27 8.16
N GLN A 62 -16.34 -1.99 8.06
CA GLN A 62 -17.29 -1.46 7.08
C GLN A 62 -16.71 -0.28 6.30
N PHE A 63 -17.12 -0.15 5.04
CA PHE A 63 -16.68 0.97 4.19
C PHE A 63 -17.05 2.33 4.79
N GLN A 64 -18.18 2.39 5.50
CA GLN A 64 -18.70 3.59 6.15
C GLN A 64 -17.80 4.10 7.29
N GLU A 65 -17.01 3.21 7.90
CA GLU A 65 -16.10 3.56 8.99
C GLU A 65 -14.81 4.23 8.47
N VAL A 66 -14.47 4.02 7.19
CA VAL A 66 -13.27 4.60 6.58
C VAL A 66 -13.39 6.13 6.50
N PRO A 67 -12.33 6.89 6.82
CA PRO A 67 -12.31 8.34 6.64
C PRO A 67 -12.66 8.75 5.20
N SER A 68 -13.24 9.94 5.03
CA SER A 68 -13.66 10.46 3.71
C SER A 68 -12.54 10.45 2.67
N GLU A 69 -11.31 10.78 3.07
CA GLU A 69 -10.12 10.73 2.22
C GLU A 69 -9.84 9.31 1.72
N GLY A 70 -9.82 8.33 2.63
CA GLY A 70 -9.62 6.92 2.29
C GLY A 70 -10.73 6.39 1.38
N LYS A 71 -11.99 6.76 1.64
CA LYS A 71 -13.13 6.44 0.76
C LYS A 71 -12.93 6.97 -0.66
N ARG A 72 -12.44 8.21 -0.80
CA ARG A 72 -12.15 8.80 -2.11
C ARG A 72 -11.09 7.99 -2.86
N ILE A 73 -10.00 7.63 -2.19
CA ILE A 73 -8.91 6.84 -2.79
C ILE A 73 -9.43 5.46 -3.24
N ILE A 74 -10.20 4.76 -2.40
CA ILE A 74 -10.81 3.46 -2.76
C ILE A 74 -11.69 3.59 -4.00
N ASN A 75 -12.51 4.63 -4.08
CA ASN A 75 -13.40 4.83 -5.23
C ASN A 75 -12.64 5.17 -6.52
N LEU A 76 -11.54 5.92 -6.42
CA LEU A 76 -10.66 6.22 -7.56
C LEU A 76 -9.93 4.96 -8.06
N ASP A 77 -9.49 4.10 -7.15
CA ASP A 77 -8.84 2.84 -7.49
C ASP A 77 -9.83 1.89 -8.20
N LYS A 78 -11.06 1.78 -7.67
CA LYS A 78 -12.14 0.99 -8.30
C LYS A 78 -12.54 1.47 -9.69
N SER A 79 -12.39 2.77 -9.98
CA SER A 79 -12.71 3.32 -11.30
C SER A 79 -11.56 3.18 -12.31
N ASN A 80 -10.43 2.58 -11.92
CA ASN A 80 -9.22 2.44 -12.75
C ASN A 80 -8.72 3.78 -13.32
N ILE A 81 -8.91 4.88 -12.60
CA ILE A 81 -8.46 6.21 -13.06
C ILE A 81 -6.98 6.38 -12.64
N PRO A 82 -6.04 6.57 -13.58
CA PRO A 82 -4.64 6.77 -13.25
C PRO A 82 -4.44 8.02 -12.40
N GLN A 83 -3.81 7.89 -11.24
CA GLN A 83 -3.43 9.02 -10.40
C GLN A 83 -2.13 9.65 -10.91
N LEU A 84 -2.22 10.52 -11.92
CA LEU A 84 -1.05 11.23 -12.44
C LEU A 84 -0.67 12.40 -11.51
N ARG A 85 0.48 12.35 -10.83
CA ARG A 85 1.02 13.52 -10.13
C ARG A 85 1.81 14.38 -11.11
N ILE A 86 1.14 15.34 -11.75
CA ILE A 86 1.84 16.32 -12.58
C ILE A 86 2.66 17.25 -11.66
N ARG A 87 3.99 17.11 -11.68
CA ARG A 87 4.86 18.16 -11.15
C ARG A 87 4.88 19.31 -12.14
N GLN A 88 4.27 20.44 -11.80
CA GLN A 88 4.52 21.69 -12.52
C GLN A 88 5.95 22.14 -12.19
N THR A 89 6.87 21.98 -13.13
CA THR A 89 8.13 22.72 -13.10
C THR A 89 7.81 24.17 -13.47
N SER A 90 7.83 25.08 -12.50
CA SER A 90 7.87 26.51 -12.83
C SER A 90 9.21 26.78 -13.52
N MET A 91 9.19 27.04 -14.83
CA MET A 91 10.33 27.66 -15.49
C MET A 91 10.44 29.08 -14.93
N ALA A 92 11.48 29.35 -14.16
CA ALA A 92 11.84 30.70 -13.75
C ALA A 92 12.19 31.49 -15.02
N SER A 93 11.40 32.53 -15.30
CA SER A 93 11.63 33.57 -16.31
C SER A 93 12.62 34.61 -15.83
#